data_AF-A0A920T5N6-F1
#
_entry.id   AF-A0A920T5N6-F1
#
_cell.length_a   1.000
_cell.length_b   1.000
_cell.length_c   1.000
_cell.angle_alpha   90.00
_cell.angle_beta   90.00
_cell.angle_gamma   90.00
#
_symmetry.space_group_name_H-M   'P 1'
#
loop_
_entity.id
_entity.type
_entity.pdbx_description
1 polymer ?
#
loop_
_entity_poly.entity_id
_entity_poly.type
_entity_poly.pdbx_seq_one_letter_code
_entity_poly.pdbx_strand_id
1 'polypeptide(L)'
;MISIGLQKGDRVGILSKNSIEHLALFYACGRIGLIAQPMNWRLSSSEVIKIIENGNPSIVIVDSDLSELGKQVQAETDLVDRWFEYGETGDQSFESLVQAHHRLILHQHQTTKLRIHFLFSTQVEQPENQKVLFTLMKAFGTECKIRLWLNV
;
A
#
# COMPACT_ATOMS: atom_id res chain seq x y z
N MET A 1 1.54 2.92 11.80
CA MET A 1 0.20 2.44 11.38
C MET A 1 -0.65 2.04 12.58
N ILE A 2 -0.24 1.12 13.45
CA ILE A 2 -0.99 0.84 14.70
C ILE A 2 -1.04 2.07 15.63
N SER A 3 0.04 2.86 15.66
CA SER A 3 0.13 4.11 16.43
C SER A 3 -0.92 5.15 16.08
N ILE A 4 -1.49 5.10 14.87
CA ILE A 4 -2.57 5.99 14.43
C ILE A 4 -3.95 5.34 14.59
N GLY A 5 -4.06 4.23 15.33
CA GLY A 5 -5.33 3.59 15.66
C GLY A 5 -5.91 2.67 14.59
N LEU A 6 -5.13 2.31 13.55
CA LEU A 6 -5.59 1.33 12.55
C LEU A 6 -5.72 -0.06 13.17
N GLN A 7 -6.81 -0.74 12.85
CA GLN A 7 -7.16 -2.07 13.34
C GLN A 7 -7.08 -3.12 12.23
N LYS A 8 -6.96 -4.39 12.63
CA LYS A 8 -6.98 -5.51 11.68
C LYS A 8 -8.25 -5.47 10.84
N GLY A 9 -8.10 -5.57 9.52
CA GLY A 9 -9.18 -5.46 8.55
C GLY A 9 -9.38 -4.06 7.97
N ASP A 10 -8.76 -3.02 8.55
CA ASP A 10 -8.77 -1.69 7.96
C ASP A 10 -8.03 -1.67 6.62
N ARG A 11 -8.51 -0.83 5.71
CA ARG A 11 -7.95 -0.69 4.36
C ARG A 11 -7.03 0.51 4.29
N VAL A 12 -5.91 0.32 3.60
CA VAL A 12 -4.92 1.34 3.32
C VAL A 12 -4.88 1.55 1.81
N GLY A 13 -5.37 2.70 1.35
CA GLY A 13 -5.24 3.10 -0.05
C GLY A 13 -3.79 3.45 -0.35
N ILE A 14 -3.21 2.92 -1.42
CA ILE A 14 -1.83 3.20 -1.81
C ILE A 14 -1.84 3.72 -3.25
N LEU A 15 -1.56 5.01 -3.44
CA LEU A 15 -1.43 5.66 -4.75
C LEU A 15 0.06 5.89 -5.04
N SER A 16 0.70 4.95 -5.72
CA SER A 16 2.13 5.04 -6.04
C SER A 16 2.48 4.27 -7.31
N LYS A 17 3.64 4.63 -7.89
CA LYS A 17 4.35 3.82 -8.88
C LYS A 17 4.99 2.59 -8.21
N ASN A 18 5.55 1.70 -9.03
CA ASN A 18 6.30 0.58 -8.50
C ASN A 18 7.60 1.10 -7.85
N SER A 19 7.70 0.98 -6.53
CA SER A 19 8.89 1.34 -5.76
C SER A 19 9.13 0.33 -4.63
N ILE A 20 10.28 0.43 -3.97
CA ILE A 20 10.60 -0.42 -2.82
C ILE A 20 9.67 -0.09 -1.64
N GLU A 21 9.38 1.19 -1.45
CA GLU A 21 8.46 1.73 -0.44
C GLU A 21 7.04 1.21 -0.66
N HIS A 22 6.56 1.22 -1.91
CA HIS A 22 5.26 0.64 -2.27
C HIS A 22 5.16 -0.82 -1.82
N LEU A 23 6.20 -1.59 -2.12
CA LEU A 23 6.25 -3.01 -1.77
C LEU A 23 6.36 -3.22 -0.25
N ALA A 24 7.16 -2.39 0.42
CA ALA A 24 7.29 -2.40 1.88
C ALA A 24 5.95 -2.09 2.57
N LEU A 25 5.22 -1.08 2.09
CA LEU A 25 3.86 -0.73 2.54
C LEU A 25 2.89 -1.90 2.38
N PHE A 26 2.90 -2.52 1.20
CA PHE A 26 2.06 -3.66 0.90
C PHE A 26 2.30 -4.82 1.88
N TYR A 27 3.56 -5.17 2.12
CA TYR A 27 3.92 -6.21 3.08
C TYR A 27 3.66 -5.82 4.54
N ALA A 28 3.93 -4.57 4.91
CA ALA A 28 3.67 -4.05 6.25
C ALA A 28 2.18 -4.17 6.58
N CYS A 29 1.30 -3.80 5.66
CA CYS A 29 -0.15 -3.95 5.80
C CYS A 29 -0.52 -5.42 6.06
N GLY A 30 -0.05 -6.33 5.21
CA GLY A 30 -0.32 -7.76 5.40
C GLY A 30 0.16 -8.27 6.76
N ARG A 31 1.39 -7.94 7.16
CA ARG A 31 2.02 -8.39 8.42
C ARG A 31 1.21 -8.03 9.66
N ILE A 32 0.57 -6.87 9.68
CA ILE A 32 -0.25 -6.40 10.82
C ILE A 32 -1.75 -6.66 10.62
N GLY A 33 -2.14 -7.31 9.52
CA GLY A 33 -3.52 -7.70 9.23
C GLY A 33 -4.39 -6.59 8.64
N LEU A 34 -3.79 -5.53 8.10
CA LEU A 34 -4.47 -4.54 7.27
C LEU A 34 -4.66 -5.08 5.85
N ILE A 35 -5.59 -4.46 5.12
CA ILE A 35 -5.86 -4.74 3.72
C ILE A 35 -5.19 -3.65 2.89
N ALA A 36 -4.15 -4.02 2.14
CA ALA A 36 -3.54 -3.10 1.17
C ALA A 36 -4.46 -2.95 -0.05
N GLN A 37 -4.80 -1.72 -0.40
CA GLN A 37 -5.59 -1.35 -1.58
C GLN A 37 -4.71 -0.52 -2.52
N PRO A 38 -3.85 -1.17 -3.34
CA PRO A 38 -3.05 -0.46 -4.33
C PRO A 38 -3.95 0.09 -5.44
N MET A 39 -3.79 1.36 -5.76
CA MET A 39 -4.55 2.08 -6.79
C MET A 39 -3.67 2.32 -8.00
N ASN A 40 -4.25 2.17 -9.20
CA ASN A 40 -3.51 2.39 -10.43
C ASN A 40 -3.30 3.90 -10.66
N TRP A 41 -2.05 4.35 -10.62
CA TRP A 41 -1.66 5.75 -10.78
C TRP A 41 -1.95 6.33 -12.17
N ARG A 42 -2.22 5.49 -13.18
CA ARG A 42 -2.57 5.95 -14.55
C ARG A 42 -4.03 6.40 -14.68
N LEU A 43 -4.83 6.20 -13.64
CA LEU A 43 -6.23 6.58 -13.64
C LEU A 43 -6.39 8.08 -13.43
N SER A 44 -7.49 8.62 -13.95
CA SER A 44 -7.90 9.99 -13.65
C SER A 44 -8.30 10.16 -12.18
N SER A 45 -8.29 11.39 -11.66
CA SER A 45 -8.77 11.69 -10.31
C SER A 45 -10.17 11.11 -10.05
N SER A 46 -11.08 11.28 -11.02
CA SER A 46 -12.45 10.76 -10.95
C SER A 46 -12.56 9.24 -10.80
N GLU A 47 -11.64 8.48 -11.40
CA GLU A 47 -11.60 7.02 -11.30
C GLU A 47 -10.99 6.56 -9.98
N VAL A 48 -9.97 7.28 -9.50
CA VAL A 48 -9.39 7.06 -8.17
C VAL A 48 -10.45 7.31 -7.09
N ILE A 49 -11.25 8.37 -7.20
CA ILE A 49 -12.37 8.67 -6.29
C ILE A 49 -13.36 7.50 -6.26
N LYS A 50 -13.77 6.97 -7.41
CA LYS A 50 -14.66 5.79 -7.48
C LYS A 50 -14.07 4.57 -6.77
N ILE A 51 -12.75 4.38 -6.84
CA ILE A 51 -12.07 3.31 -6.11
C ILE A 51 -12.08 3.58 -4.61
N ILE A 52 -11.90 4.83 -4.18
CA ILE A 52 -12.01 5.24 -2.78
C ILE A 52 -13.43 5.07 -2.26
N GLU A 53 -14.47 5.42 -3.04
CA GLU A 53 -15.87 5.25 -2.68
C GLU A 53 -16.24 3.78 -2.47
N ASN A 54 -15.84 2.90 -3.39
CA ASN A 54 -16.10 1.47 -3.29
C ASN A 54 -15.25 0.80 -2.21
N GLY A 55 -14.01 1.26 -2.09
CA GLY A 55 -13.02 0.70 -1.19
C GLY A 55 -13.11 1.24 0.22
N ASN A 56 -13.69 2.40 0.46
CA ASN A 56 -13.73 3.11 1.75
C ASN A 56 -12.48 2.86 2.63
N PRO A 57 -11.27 3.29 2.20
CA PRO A 57 -10.03 3.07 2.93
C PRO A 57 -9.96 3.98 4.17
N SER A 58 -9.38 3.48 5.26
CA SER A 58 -9.24 4.20 6.53
C SER A 58 -8.17 5.28 6.50
N ILE A 59 -7.18 5.13 5.60
CA ILE A 59 -6.15 6.11 5.27
C ILE A 59 -5.77 5.96 3.79
N VAL A 60 -5.21 7.01 3.20
CA VAL A 60 -4.54 6.95 1.89
C VAL A 60 -3.09 7.38 2.02
N ILE A 61 -2.20 6.64 1.37
CA ILE A 61 -0.77 6.93 1.29
C ILE A 61 -0.43 7.18 -0.18
N VAL A 62 0.22 8.30 -0.45
CA VAL A 62 0.54 8.79 -1.79
C VAL A 62 2.05 8.90 -1.97
N ASP A 63 2.52 8.55 -3.16
CA ASP A 63 3.88 8.83 -3.61
C ASP A 63 4.04 10.33 -3.88
N SER A 64 5.12 10.96 -3.40
CA SER A 64 5.34 12.39 -3.61
C SER A 64 5.39 12.78 -5.09
N ASP A 65 5.81 11.86 -5.97
CA ASP A 65 5.73 12.00 -7.43
C ASP A 65 4.30 12.20 -7.97
N LEU A 66 3.29 11.80 -7.20
CA LEU A 66 1.87 11.85 -7.53
C LEU A 66 1.09 12.82 -6.61
N SER A 67 1.79 13.69 -5.87
CA SER A 67 1.16 14.62 -4.91
C SER A 67 0.07 15.49 -5.54
N GLU A 68 0.23 15.92 -6.80
CA GLU A 68 -0.80 16.70 -7.49
C GLU A 68 -2.10 15.91 -7.68
N LEU A 69 -2.01 14.66 -8.15
CA LEU A 69 -3.15 13.77 -8.28
C LEU A 69 -3.78 13.47 -6.91
N GLY A 70 -2.94 13.21 -5.89
CA GLY A 70 -3.39 13.00 -4.52
C GLY A 70 -4.20 14.17 -3.98
N LYS A 71 -3.73 15.40 -4.18
CA LYS A 71 -4.41 16.64 -3.75
C LYS A 71 -5.71 16.88 -4.49
N GLN A 72 -5.76 16.61 -5.80
CA GLN A 72 -7.01 16.69 -6.57
C GLN A 72 -8.06 15.74 -6.01
N VAL A 73 -7.69 14.48 -5.80
CA VAL A 73 -8.58 13.47 -5.23
C VAL A 73 -9.02 13.87 -3.82
N GLN A 74 -8.10 14.31 -2.96
CA GLN A 74 -8.39 14.76 -1.60
C GLN A 74 -9.35 15.95 -1.57
N ALA A 75 -9.25 16.88 -2.52
CA ALA A 75 -10.14 18.04 -2.59
C ALA A 75 -11.57 17.68 -3.05
N GLU A 76 -11.75 16.53 -3.70
CA GLU A 76 -13.02 16.08 -4.27
C GLU A 76 -13.70 14.98 -3.43
N THR A 77 -13.09 14.51 -2.34
CA THR A 77 -13.67 13.48 -1.47
C THR A 77 -13.47 13.75 0.02
N ASP A 78 -14.56 13.66 0.78
CA ASP A 78 -14.55 13.73 2.25
C ASP A 78 -14.54 12.35 2.92
N LEU A 79 -14.38 11.26 2.14
CA LEU A 79 -14.45 9.89 2.66
C LEU A 79 -13.22 9.46 3.44
N VAL A 80 -12.10 10.14 3.24
CA VAL A 80 -10.81 9.79 3.86
C VAL A 80 -10.25 11.00 4.59
N ASP A 81 -10.28 10.95 5.91
CA ASP A 81 -9.82 12.05 6.77
C ASP A 81 -8.28 12.19 6.81
N ARG A 82 -7.55 11.12 6.45
CA ARG A 82 -6.11 11.00 6.71
C ARG A 82 -5.33 10.58 5.48
N TRP A 83 -4.46 11.47 5.07
CA TRP A 83 -3.58 11.33 3.92
C TRP A 83 -2.13 11.43 4.38
N PHE A 84 -1.27 10.63 3.79
CA PHE A 84 0.17 10.66 4.02
C PHE A 84 0.91 10.64 2.69
N GLU A 85 2.02 11.34 2.59
CA GLU A 85 2.94 11.27 1.46
C GLU A 85 4.28 10.65 1.90
N TYR A 86 4.88 9.86 1.01
CA TYR A 86 6.26 9.39 1.15
C TYR A 86 7.09 9.75 -0.08
N GLY A 87 8.40 9.77 0.08
CA GLY A 87 9.34 10.09 -1.01
C GLY A 87 10.13 11.37 -0.73
N GLU A 88 11.23 11.56 -1.46
CA GLU A 88 12.19 12.64 -1.19
C GLU A 88 11.60 14.04 -1.28
N THR A 89 10.58 14.21 -2.13
CA THR A 89 9.89 15.48 -2.38
C THR A 89 8.58 15.62 -1.60
N GLY A 90 8.22 14.63 -0.78
CA GLY A 90 6.98 14.60 -0.01
C GLY A 90 6.99 15.49 1.23
N ASP A 91 5.83 15.59 1.87
CA ASP A 91 5.64 16.38 3.09
C ASP A 91 6.22 15.75 4.38
N GLN A 92 6.96 14.64 4.25
CA GLN A 92 7.55 13.84 5.34
C GLN A 92 6.53 13.29 6.35
N SER A 93 5.24 13.33 6.03
CA SER A 93 4.18 12.87 6.93
C SER A 93 4.25 11.36 7.17
N PHE A 94 4.60 10.58 6.14
CA PHE A 94 4.78 9.14 6.27
C PHE A 94 6.02 8.79 7.08
N GLU A 95 7.16 9.44 6.82
CA GLU A 95 8.42 9.24 7.54
C GLU A 95 8.26 9.56 9.03
N SER A 96 7.55 10.66 9.34
CA SER A 96 7.22 11.04 10.72
C SER A 96 6.38 9.97 11.41
N LEU A 97 5.42 9.37 10.72
CA LEU A 97 4.60 8.27 11.22
C LEU A 97 5.43 6.99 11.46
N VAL A 98 6.41 6.70 10.60
CA VAL A 98 7.35 5.58 10.76
C VAL A 98 8.28 5.82 11.95
N GLN A 99 8.87 7.01 12.08
CA GLN A 99 9.78 7.36 13.18
C GLN A 99 9.08 7.35 14.54
N ALA A 100 7.84 7.84 14.61
CA ALA A 100 7.02 7.75 15.83
C ALA A 100 6.84 6.30 16.29
N HIS A 101 6.84 5.35 15.36
CA HIS A 101 6.64 3.93 15.64
C HIS A 101 7.95 3.13 15.83
N HIS A 102 9.08 3.55 15.25
CA HIS A 102 10.38 2.88 15.40
C HIS A 102 10.81 2.73 16.87
N ARG A 103 10.42 3.68 17.74
CA ARG A 103 10.66 3.59 19.19
C ARG A 103 9.94 2.43 19.90
N LEU A 104 8.92 1.84 19.29
CA LEU A 104 8.08 0.79 19.89
C LEU A 104 8.44 -0.63 19.41
N ILE A 105 9.07 -0.77 18.23
CA ILE A 105 9.28 -2.08 17.57
C ILE A 105 10.43 -2.90 18.18
N LEU A 106 11.37 -2.28 18.92
CA LEU A 106 12.54 -2.98 19.47
C LEU A 106 12.21 -4.10 20.49
N HIS A 107 10.95 -4.33 20.84
CA HIS A 107 10.53 -5.34 21.82
C HIS A 107 9.64 -6.49 21.31
N GLN A 108 9.30 -6.58 20.01
CA GLN A 108 8.38 -7.64 19.55
C GLN A 108 8.90 -8.44 18.35
N HIS A 109 9.61 -9.54 18.63
CA HIS A 109 9.83 -10.63 17.69
C HIS A 109 8.63 -11.58 17.70
N GLN A 110 7.71 -11.44 16.75
CA GLN A 110 6.73 -12.49 16.43
C GLN A 110 6.72 -12.80 14.93
N THR A 111 7.05 -14.05 14.62
CA THR A 111 7.04 -14.67 13.29
C THR A 111 5.62 -15.08 12.89
N THR A 112 4.76 -14.10 12.60
CA THR A 112 3.43 -14.36 12.06
C THR A 112 3.50 -14.88 10.63
N LYS A 113 3.05 -16.13 10.42
CA LYS A 113 2.92 -16.77 9.10
C LYS A 113 1.83 -16.04 8.30
N LEU A 114 2.25 -15.34 7.25
CA LEU A 114 1.37 -14.49 6.45
C LEU A 114 0.73 -15.31 5.30
N ARG A 115 -0.57 -15.20 5.09
CA ARG A 115 -1.26 -15.71 3.88
C ARG A 115 -1.81 -14.51 3.11
N ILE A 116 -1.12 -14.11 2.05
CA ILE A 116 -1.56 -13.02 1.15
C ILE A 116 -2.30 -13.66 -0.03
N HIS A 117 -3.57 -13.28 -0.26
CA HIS A 117 -4.28 -13.57 -1.51
C HIS A 117 -4.16 -12.34 -2.41
N PHE A 118 -3.46 -12.47 -3.53
CA PHE A 118 -3.32 -11.39 -4.51
C PHE A 118 -4.45 -11.48 -5.54
N LEU A 119 -5.19 -10.38 -5.74
CA LEU A 119 -6.02 -10.14 -6.91
C LEU A 119 -5.34 -9.02 -7.72
N PHE A 120 -4.50 -9.38 -8.68
CA PHE A 120 -3.95 -8.44 -9.65
C PHE A 120 -4.84 -8.48 -10.91
N SER A 121 -5.42 -7.34 -11.30
CA SER A 121 -6.06 -7.18 -12.62
C SER A 121 -5.16 -6.49 -13.65
N THR A 122 -3.96 -6.05 -13.27
CA THR A 122 -3.03 -5.33 -14.13
C THR A 122 -1.83 -6.19 -14.48
N GLN A 123 -1.53 -6.27 -15.78
CA GLN A 123 -0.39 -7.03 -16.29
C GLN A 123 0.92 -6.49 -15.69
N VAL A 124 1.64 -7.36 -14.98
CA VAL A 124 3.03 -7.09 -14.57
C VAL A 124 3.91 -7.30 -15.81
N GLU A 125 3.97 -6.30 -16.68
CA GLU A 125 4.74 -6.34 -17.93
C GLU A 125 6.27 -6.26 -17.73
N GLN A 126 6.74 -5.90 -16.53
CA GLN A 126 8.15 -5.62 -16.26
C GLN A 126 8.86 -6.79 -15.53
N PRO A 127 9.83 -7.50 -16.17
CA PRO A 127 10.52 -8.68 -15.63
C PRO A 127 11.31 -8.44 -14.33
N GLU A 128 11.83 -7.23 -14.14
CA GLU A 128 12.60 -6.81 -12.96
C GLU A 128 11.74 -6.82 -11.68
N ASN A 129 10.49 -6.40 -11.79
CA ASN A 129 9.56 -6.36 -10.67
C ASN A 129 9.13 -7.77 -10.23
N GLN A 130 9.13 -8.74 -11.15
CA GLN A 130 8.88 -10.15 -10.83
C GLN A 130 10.03 -10.75 -9.98
N LYS A 131 11.29 -10.46 -10.33
CA LYS A 131 12.46 -10.97 -9.58
C LYS A 131 12.53 -10.43 -8.16
N VAL A 132 12.23 -9.14 -7.97
CA VAL A 132 12.18 -8.50 -6.65
C VAL A 132 11.07 -9.11 -5.80
N LEU A 133 9.89 -9.31 -6.39
CA LEU A 133 8.76 -9.97 -5.73
C LEU A 133 9.13 -11.38 -5.27
N PHE A 134 9.71 -12.22 -6.13
CA PHE A 134 10.14 -13.58 -5.78
C PHE A 134 11.24 -13.61 -4.71
N THR A 135 12.17 -12.66 -4.73
CA THR A 135 13.28 -12.60 -3.76
C THR A 135 12.77 -12.23 -2.37
N LEU A 136 11.88 -11.25 -2.28
CA LEU A 136 11.24 -10.87 -1.01
C LEU A 136 10.30 -11.96 -0.49
N MET A 137 9.56 -12.63 -1.38
CA MET A 137 8.73 -13.79 -0.99
C MET A 137 9.55 -14.92 -0.35
N LYS A 138 10.76 -15.19 -0.87
CA LYS A 138 11.68 -16.18 -0.28
C LYS A 138 12.25 -15.71 1.07
N ALA A 139 12.56 -14.43 1.21
CA ALA A 139 13.11 -13.87 2.44
C ALA A 139 12.13 -13.93 3.63
N PHE A 140 10.82 -13.92 3.38
CA PHE A 140 9.79 -13.85 4.42
C PHE A 140 8.92 -15.12 4.58
N GLY A 141 9.25 -16.22 3.87
CA GLY A 141 8.64 -17.54 4.09
C GLY A 141 7.16 -17.64 3.68
N THR A 142 6.74 -16.88 2.67
CA THR A 142 5.36 -16.82 2.18
C THR A 142 5.17 -17.68 0.92
N GLU A 143 4.32 -18.72 1.00
CA GLU A 143 3.82 -19.44 -0.18
C GLU A 143 2.70 -18.61 -0.83
N CYS A 144 2.95 -18.08 -2.03
CA CYS A 144 1.94 -17.39 -2.82
C CYS A 144 1.47 -18.29 -3.96
N LYS A 145 0.16 -18.61 -4.01
CA LYS A 145 -0.47 -19.23 -5.18
C LYS A 145 -0.92 -18.11 -6.14
N ILE A 146 -0.10 -17.84 -7.14
CA ILE A 146 -0.48 -16.96 -8.27
C ILE A 146 -1.42 -17.77 -9.17
N ARG A 147 -2.71 -17.43 -9.20
CA ARG A 147 -3.70 -18.04 -10.10
C ARG A 147 -3.90 -17.11 -11.30
N LEU A 148 -3.17 -17.36 -12.37
CA LEU A 148 -3.32 -16.66 -13.64
C LEU A 148 -4.64 -17.09 -14.29
N TRP A 149 -5.60 -16.19 -14.41
CA TRP A 149 -6.73 -16.35 -15.33
C TRP A 149 -6.28 -15.84 -16.71
N LEU A 150 -5.86 -16.75 -17.57
CA LEU A 150 -5.81 -16.49 -19.01
C LEU A 150 -7.26 -16.60 -19.50
N ASN A 151 -7.89 -15.46 -19.78
CA ASN A 151 -9.12 -15.48 -20.56
C ASN A 151 -8.73 -15.79 -22.01
N VAL A 152 -9.21 -16.95 -22.47
CA VAL A 152 -9.33 -17.35 -23.88
C VAL A 152 -10.25 -16.39 -24.61
#